data_AF-A0AAX4JAU4-F1
#
_entry.id   AF-A0AAX4JAU4-F1
#
_cell.length_a   1.000
_cell.length_b   1.000
_cell.length_c   1.000
_cell.angle_alpha   90.00
_cell.angle_beta   90.00
_cell.angle_gamma   90.00
#
_symmetry.space_group_name_H-M   'P 1'
#
loop_
_entity.id
_entity.type
_entity.pdbx_description
1 polymer ?
#
loop_
_entity_poly.entity_id
_entity_poly.type
_entity_poly.pdbx_seq_one_letter_code
_entity_poly.pdbx_strand_id
1 'polypeptide(L)'
;MEITNIKHPKLKLKGYRIKYHFKSKPKFRILNALEQCVEKYNEDYIYLVFRCKNEENVGIRIRKCIILEEFSVEKYEEQIYQLDLFYM
;
A
#
# COMPACT_ATOMS: atom_id res chain seq x y z
N MET A 1 -10.65 4.61 5.24
CA MET A 1 -9.22 4.26 5.07
C MET A 1 -8.43 5.03 6.08
N GLU A 2 -7.53 4.36 6.79
CA GLU A 2 -6.60 4.98 7.74
C GLU A 2 -5.17 4.76 7.26
N ILE A 3 -4.36 5.81 7.21
CA ILE A 3 -2.94 5.75 6.84
C ILE A 3 -2.15 6.43 7.94
N THR A 4 -1.22 5.72 8.56
CA THR A 4 -0.37 6.23 9.64
C THR A 4 1.11 6.03 9.33
N ASN A 5 1.96 6.97 9.75
CA ASN A 5 3.40 6.82 9.65
C ASN A 5 3.90 5.90 10.77
N ILE A 6 4.73 4.93 10.43
CA ILE A 6 5.32 3.98 11.36
C ILE A 6 6.85 3.92 11.21
N LYS A 7 7.51 3.28 12.18
CA LYS A 7 8.94 2.95 12.12
C LYS A 7 9.10 1.45 12.25
N HIS A 8 10.05 0.88 11.52
CA HIS A 8 10.33 -0.55 11.66
C HIS A 8 10.87 -0.83 13.08
N PRO A 9 10.41 -1.89 13.76
CA PRO A 9 10.73 -2.14 15.18
C PRO A 9 12.21 -2.48 15.49
N LYS A 10 13.05 -2.64 14.46
CA LYS A 10 14.42 -3.17 14.57
C LYS A 10 15.38 -2.45 13.63
N LEU A 11 14.90 -2.13 12.44
CA LEU A 11 15.65 -1.40 11.41
C LEU A 11 15.33 0.10 11.50
N LYS A 12 16.26 0.96 11.10
CA LYS A 12 16.04 2.43 11.04
C LYS A 12 15.23 2.83 9.79
N LEU A 13 14.15 2.11 9.50
CA LEU A 13 13.28 2.34 8.34
C LEU A 13 12.01 3.10 8.75
N LYS A 14 11.54 3.96 7.85
CA LYS A 14 10.22 4.60 7.93
C LYS A 14 9.22 3.75 7.15
N GLY A 15 7.94 3.91 7.44
CA GLY A 15 6.90 3.17 6.75
C GLY A 15 5.52 3.78 6.87
N TYR A 16 4.60 3.21 6.11
CA TYR A 16 3.17 3.48 6.19
C TYR A 16 2.46 2.25 6.72
N ARG A 17 1.55 2.45 7.66
CA ARG A 17 0.53 1.47 8.03
C ARG A 17 -0.78 1.90 7.41
N ILE A 18 -1.33 1.05 6.57
CA ILE A 18 -2.57 1.28 5.85
C ILE A 18 -3.60 0.30 6.39
N LYS A 19 -4.74 0.81 6.84
CA LYS A 19 -5.89 0.00 7.25
C LYS A 19 -7.11 0.34 6.42
N TYR A 20 -7.77 -0.69 5.92
CA TYR A 20 -8.99 -0.55 5.14
C TYR A 20 -9.94 -1.73 5.35
N HIS A 21 -11.24 -1.46 5.24
CA HIS A 21 -12.26 -2.50 5.32
C HIS A 21 -12.46 -3.11 3.93
N PHE A 22 -12.20 -4.41 3.81
CA PHE A 22 -12.50 -5.20 2.61
C PHE A 22 -13.39 -6.38 2.98
N LYS A 23 -14.36 -6.73 2.13
CA LYS A 23 -15.26 -7.87 2.40
C LYS A 23 -14.53 -9.20 2.31
N SER A 24 -13.44 -9.26 1.53
CA SER A 24 -12.54 -10.40 1.44
C SER A 24 -11.07 -9.97 1.48
N LYS A 25 -10.15 -10.89 1.77
CA LYS A 25 -8.71 -10.57 1.84
C LYS A 25 -8.24 -10.03 0.48
N PRO A 26 -7.78 -8.76 0.39
CA PRO A 26 -7.31 -8.21 -0.87
C PRO A 26 -5.93 -8.76 -1.22
N LYS A 27 -5.51 -8.56 -2.47
CA LYS A 27 -4.11 -8.60 -2.88
C LYS A 27 -3.66 -7.18 -3.17
N PHE A 28 -2.42 -6.83 -2.83
CA PHE A 28 -1.86 -5.53 -3.21
C PHE A 28 -0.82 -5.69 -4.31
N ARG A 29 -0.59 -4.59 -5.05
CA ARG A 29 0.52 -4.44 -5.99
C ARG A 29 0.99 -3.00 -5.97
N ILE A 30 2.29 -2.80 -6.13
CA ILE A 30 2.89 -1.48 -6.33
C ILE A 30 3.07 -1.28 -7.83
N LEU A 31 2.57 -0.15 -8.33
CA LEU A 31 2.63 0.26 -9.72
C LEU A 31 3.44 1.55 -9.84
N ASN A 32 4.20 1.67 -10.92
CA ASN A 32 4.80 2.95 -11.28
C ASN A 32 3.77 3.88 -11.96
N ALA A 33 4.17 5.12 -12.20
CA ALA A 33 3.29 6.13 -12.79
C ALA A 33 2.85 5.84 -14.25
N LEU A 34 3.61 5.03 -15.00
CA LEU A 34 3.24 4.61 -16.36
C LEU A 34 2.18 3.50 -16.35
N GLU A 35 2.16 2.66 -15.32
CA GLU A 35 1.31 1.47 -15.25
C GLU A 35 -0.12 1.74 -14.76
N GLN A 36 -0.37 2.85 -14.05
CA GLN A 36 -1.64 3.08 -13.35
C GLN A 36 -2.81 3.50 -14.26
N CYS A 37 -2.56 4.21 -15.36
CA CYS A 37 -3.54 4.62 -16.38
C CYS A 37 -4.85 5.31 -15.92
N VAL A 38 -4.94 5.83 -14.69
CA VAL A 38 -6.11 6.52 -14.12
C VAL A 38 -5.89 8.02 -13.83
N GLU A 39 -4.65 8.45 -13.60
CA GLU A 39 -4.24 9.84 -13.42
C GLU A 39 -3.26 10.30 -14.51
N LYS A 40 -3.02 11.62 -14.61
CA LYS A 40 -1.93 12.15 -15.43
C LYS A 40 -0.61 11.59 -14.95
N TYR A 41 0.28 11.28 -15.89
CA TYR A 41 1.63 10.81 -15.58
C TYR A 41 2.34 11.78 -14.62
N ASN A 42 2.86 11.23 -13.52
CA ASN A 42 3.67 11.97 -12.55
C ASN A 42 4.70 11.02 -11.94
N GLU A 43 5.97 11.21 -12.30
CA GLU A 43 7.08 10.36 -11.88
C GLU A 43 7.49 10.50 -10.41
N ASP A 44 7.00 11.52 -9.71
CA ASP A 44 7.26 11.74 -8.28
C ASP A 44 6.43 10.81 -7.39
N TYR A 45 5.60 9.96 -7.98
CA TYR A 45 4.70 9.08 -7.26
C TYR A 45 4.75 7.64 -7.76
N ILE A 46 4.48 6.74 -6.83
CA ILE A 46 4.13 5.35 -7.06
C ILE A 46 2.71 5.11 -6.54
N TYR A 47 2.09 4.02 -6.98
CA TYR A 47 0.69 3.74 -6.69
C TYR A 47 0.58 2.36 -6.07
N LEU A 48 0.06 2.32 -4.85
CA LEU A 48 -0.30 1.07 -4.18
C LEU A 48 -1.74 0.74 -4.51
N VAL A 49 -1.97 -0.38 -5.18
CA VAL A 49 -3.29 -0.82 -5.61
C VAL A 49 -3.69 -2.07 -4.88
N PHE A 50 -4.84 -2.03 -4.22
CA PHE A 50 -5.51 -3.19 -3.65
C PHE A 50 -6.57 -3.70 -4.64
N ARG A 51 -6.51 -5.00 -4.91
CA ARG A 51 -7.50 -5.72 -5.70
C ARG A 51 -8.21 -6.72 -4.80
N CYS A 52 -9.52 -6.60 -4.74
CA CYS A 52 -10.38 -7.50 -4.00
C CYS A 52 -11.40 -8.14 -4.95
N LYS A 53 -11.79 -9.39 -4.70
CA LYS A 53 -12.74 -10.09 -5.58
C LYS A 53 -14.12 -9.48 -5.38
N ASN A 54 -14.78 -9.10 -6.48
CA ASN A 54 -16.13 -8.51 -6.49
C ASN A 54 -16.25 -7.14 -5.78
N GLU A 55 -15.15 -6.41 -5.67
CA GLU A 55 -15.11 -5.02 -5.18
C GLU A 55 -14.28 -4.17 -6.15
N GLU A 56 -14.49 -2.85 -6.11
CA GLU A 56 -13.65 -1.93 -6.87
C GLU A 56 -12.21 -1.94 -6.35
N ASN A 57 -11.26 -1.71 -7.26
CA ASN A 57 -9.86 -1.59 -6.88
C ASN A 57 -9.66 -0.29 -6.09
N VAL A 58 -8.84 -0.35 -5.05
CA VAL A 58 -8.49 0.83 -4.24
C VAL A 58 -7.05 1.21 -4.55
N GLY A 59 -6.83 2.43 -5.05
CA GLY A 59 -5.49 2.97 -5.31
C GLY A 59 -5.09 4.03 -4.28
N ILE A 60 -3.85 3.98 -3.81
CA ILE A 60 -3.23 5.01 -2.96
C ILE A 60 -2.00 5.53 -3.68
N ARG A 61 -1.97 6.84 -3.93
CA ARG A 61 -0.79 7.51 -4.45
C ARG A 61 0.19 7.83 -3.32
N ILE A 62 1.42 7.37 -3.44
CA ILE A 62 2.49 7.52 -2.45
C ILE A 62 3.66 8.25 -3.13
N ARG A 63 4.29 9.19 -2.44
CA ARG A 63 5.52 9.82 -2.97
C ARG A 63 6.55 8.73 -3.27
N LYS A 64 7.22 8.86 -4.41
CA LYS A 64 8.22 7.91 -4.87
C LYS A 64 9.29 7.71 -3.79
N CYS A 65 9.42 6.46 -3.39
CA CYS A 65 10.41 5.97 -2.45
C CYS A 65 10.78 4.54 -2.84
N ILE A 66 11.87 4.03 -2.26
CA ILE A 66 12.27 2.64 -2.49
C ILE A 66 11.51 1.79 -1.48
N ILE A 67 10.40 1.20 -1.91
CA ILE A 67 9.63 0.27 -1.07
C ILE A 67 10.41 -1.03 -0.95
N LEU A 68 10.55 -1.51 0.28
CA LEU A 68 11.21 -2.76 0.62
C LEU A 68 10.14 -3.80 0.96
N GLU A 69 9.61 -4.45 -0.08
CA GLU A 69 8.49 -5.40 0.03
C GLU A 69 8.79 -6.60 0.95
N GLU A 70 10.06 -6.97 1.10
CA GLU A 70 10.52 -8.05 1.98
C GLU A 70 10.28 -7.77 3.46
N PHE A 71 10.10 -6.50 3.85
CA PHE A 71 9.75 -6.10 5.21
C PHE A 71 8.25 -5.84 5.39
N SER A 72 7.45 -6.02 4.34
CA SER A 72 6.02 -5.77 4.42
C SER A 72 5.33 -6.75 5.38
N VAL A 73 4.32 -6.26 6.10
CA VAL A 73 3.54 -7.08 7.03
C VAL A 73 2.06 -6.94 6.72
N GLU A 74 1.41 -8.05 6.39
CA GLU A 74 -0.02 -8.13 6.12
C GLU A 74 -0.77 -8.76 7.29
N LYS A 75 -1.91 -8.18 7.66
CA LYS A 75 -2.90 -8.78 8.58
C LYS A 75 -4.29 -8.62 8.00
N TYR A 76 -5.14 -9.63 8.17
CA TYR A 76 -6.54 -9.57 7.77
C TYR A 76 -7.41 -10.26 8.82
N GLU A 77 -8.11 -9.46 9.61
CA GLU A 77 -8.93 -9.90 10.74
C GLU A 77 -10.23 -9.10 10.71
N GLU A 78 -11.38 -9.75 10.92
CA GLU A 78 -12.69 -9.08 10.99
C GLU A 78 -12.97 -8.09 9.85
N GLN A 79 -12.63 -8.48 8.60
CA GLN A 79 -12.76 -7.64 7.40
C GLN A 79 -11.89 -6.37 7.38
N ILE A 80 -10.97 -6.21 8.34
CA ILE A 80 -9.98 -5.15 8.36
C ILE A 80 -8.67 -5.72 7.81
N TYR A 81 -8.26 -5.20 6.66
CA TYR A 81 -6.94 -5.45 6.11
C TYR A 81 -5.97 -4.37 6.59
N GLN A 82 -4.85 -4.80 7.16
CA GLN A 82 -3.72 -3.96 7.50
C GLN A 82 -2.52 -4.35 6.64
N LEU A 83 -1.88 -3.36 6.02
CA LEU A 83 -0.60 -3.51 5.36
C LEU A 83 0.38 -2.48 5.92
N ASP A 84 1.49 -2.98 6.47
CA ASP A 84 2.64 -2.17 6.85
C ASP A 84 3.67 -2.26 5.70
N LEU A 85 3.98 -1.12 5.07
CA LEU A 85 5.02 -0.98 4.05
C LEU A 85 6.17 -0.14 4.58
N PHE A 86 7.40 -0.61 4.40
CA PHE A 86 8.61 0.13 4.78
C PHE A 86 9.39 0.58 3.55
N TYR A 87 10.09 1.69 3.69
CA TYR A 87 10.85 2.30 2.60
C TYR A 87 12.11 3.02 3.07
N MET A 88 13.01 3.22 2.11
CA MET A 88 14.19 4.08 2.22
C MET A 88 13.98 5.41 1.50
#